data_AF-A0A534UXZ5-F1
#
_entry.id   AF-A0A534UXZ5-F1
#
_cell.length_a   1.000
_cell.length_b   1.000
_cell.length_c   1.000
_cell.angle_alpha   90.00
_cell.angle_beta   90.00
_cell.angle_gamma   90.00
#
_symmetry.space_group_name_H-M   'P 1'
#
loop_
_entity.id
_entity.type
_entity.pdbx_description
1 polymer ?
#
loop_
_entity_poly.entity_id
_entity_poly.type
_entity_poly.pdbx_seq_one_letter_code
_entity_poly.pdbx_strand_id
1 'polypeptide(L)'
;PFNGLINQYDGASWQYARTKVGAQGEAAAATARSGETIVSTGPAGTKAPPTPAAAPAAGGKPLQGPPFEPLVASLVRPPVQRDETLQNPRTVFQIVKRHFARYTPEMVEKTTGCPKEMFVKVAETILANSGADRTTSFAYAVAWTQHTYGVQIIGACALLQLLLGNIGRPGAGVMALRGHASIQGSTDVPTLYHSIQGYMSAPTALKKHDTLQDYLAGETLPTGYWANMPKFVVSYLKSVYGDAATKENQFGWDWHPKILGDHSHMAMFVAMNAGKVKGMFCVGQNPATSLNAKLDRSALRKLEWLVVKDNWLTETATFWKNAPEVKKGEVKTANIKTEVFYLPATQVAEVDGTFTNTQRLLQFHHKAAEAPGDCRSDTWFYYDLGKRLKKLYAQSTASRDEGFKHLVWDYEHENENERKKGEPSVLKVLKELNGFFT
;
A
#
# COMPACT_ATOMS: atom_id res chain seq x y z
N PRO A 1 24.84 -9.11 -14.07
CA PRO A 1 23.81 -9.66 -13.13
C PRO A 1 22.67 -8.64 -12.93
N PHE A 2 21.41 -9.08 -12.72
CA PHE A 2 20.29 -8.17 -12.47
C PHE A 2 20.34 -7.60 -11.05
N ASN A 3 20.32 -6.28 -10.92
CA ASN A 3 20.17 -5.56 -9.67
C ASN A 3 18.67 -5.31 -9.42
N GLY A 4 18.07 -6.16 -8.59
CA GLY A 4 16.65 -6.09 -8.26
C GLY A 4 16.22 -4.78 -7.60
N LEU A 5 17.09 -4.17 -6.78
CA LEU A 5 16.73 -2.96 -6.02
C LEU A 5 16.53 -1.74 -6.91
N ILE A 6 17.21 -1.65 -8.05
CA ILE A 6 17.03 -0.53 -8.98
C ILE A 6 16.42 -0.98 -10.30
N ASN A 7 15.97 -2.23 -10.38
CA ASN A 7 15.39 -2.86 -11.57
C ASN A 7 16.25 -2.70 -12.85
N GLN A 8 17.57 -2.91 -12.73
CA GLN A 8 18.51 -2.75 -13.85
C GLN A 8 19.42 -3.97 -14.02
N TYR A 9 19.75 -4.31 -15.26
CA TYR A 9 20.80 -5.29 -15.57
C TYR A 9 22.17 -4.61 -15.59
N ASP A 10 23.16 -5.22 -14.94
CA ASP A 10 24.55 -4.85 -15.16
C ASP A 10 24.96 -5.18 -16.60
N GLY A 11 25.02 -4.14 -17.43
CA GLY A 11 25.38 -4.20 -18.84
C GLY A 11 26.89 -4.27 -19.11
N ALA A 12 27.75 -4.31 -18.09
CA ALA A 12 29.20 -4.47 -18.28
C ALA A 12 29.61 -5.94 -18.51
N SER A 13 28.79 -6.89 -18.05
CA SER A 13 29.09 -8.33 -18.12
C SER A 13 28.46 -9.06 -19.32
N TRP A 14 27.50 -8.45 -20.02
CA TRP A 14 26.78 -9.05 -21.15
C TRP A 14 26.34 -7.98 -22.15
N GLN A 15 27.06 -7.80 -23.26
CA GLN A 15 26.58 -7.00 -24.39
C GLN A 15 26.49 -7.88 -25.65
N TYR A 16 25.26 -8.08 -26.13
CA TYR A 16 25.02 -8.21 -27.56
C TYR A 16 24.81 -6.81 -28.12
N ALA A 17 25.40 -6.51 -29.28
CA ALA A 17 25.23 -5.23 -29.94
C ALA A 17 23.76 -5.00 -30.33
N ARG A 18 23.07 -4.10 -29.60
CA ARG A 18 21.79 -3.53 -30.05
C ARG A 18 21.71 -2.04 -29.77
N THR A 19 21.08 -1.38 -30.74
CA THR A 19 20.86 0.06 -30.92
C THR A 19 20.22 0.69 -29.68
N LYS A 20 20.66 1.91 -29.34
CA LYS A 20 20.10 2.73 -28.25
C LYS A 20 18.57 2.84 -28.40
N VAL A 21 17.83 2.23 -27.48
CA VAL A 21 16.40 2.48 -27.29
C VAL A 21 16.28 3.83 -26.59
N GLY A 22 15.55 4.77 -27.21
CA GLY A 22 15.28 6.09 -26.66
C GLY A 22 14.54 6.04 -25.32
N ALA A 23 14.64 7.13 -24.55
CA ALA A 23 14.19 7.31 -23.17
C ALA A 23 12.66 7.29 -22.96
N GLN A 24 11.95 6.29 -23.47
CA GLN A 24 10.49 6.13 -23.31
C GLN A 24 10.09 4.94 -22.42
N GLY A 25 11.05 4.23 -21.81
CA GLY A 25 10.80 3.07 -20.94
C GLY A 25 10.84 3.33 -19.43
N GLU A 26 11.21 4.53 -18.97
CA GLU A 26 11.36 4.86 -17.54
C GLU A 26 10.11 5.51 -16.91
N ALA A 27 8.94 5.25 -17.47
CA ALA A 27 7.71 5.57 -16.76
C ALA A 27 7.51 4.54 -15.65
N ALA A 28 8.04 4.83 -14.47
CA ALA A 28 7.49 4.33 -13.21
C ALA A 28 5.96 4.38 -13.32
N ALA A 29 5.28 3.33 -12.84
CA ALA A 29 3.83 3.22 -12.85
C ALA A 29 3.20 4.48 -12.23
N ALA A 30 2.94 5.46 -13.08
CA ALA A 30 2.25 6.67 -12.73
C ALA A 30 0.78 6.29 -12.70
N THR A 31 0.23 6.16 -11.49
CA THR A 31 -1.21 6.21 -11.28
C THR A 31 -1.69 7.57 -11.79
N ALA A 32 -2.15 7.59 -13.05
CA ALA A 32 -2.60 8.79 -13.72
C ALA A 32 -3.94 9.25 -13.13
N ARG A 33 -3.87 10.29 -12.28
CA ARG A 33 -4.59 11.58 -12.38
C ARG A 33 -6.01 11.50 -12.96
N SER A 34 -7.00 11.46 -12.08
CA SER A 34 -8.38 11.86 -12.41
C SER A 34 -8.47 13.38 -12.46
N GLY A 35 -8.82 13.92 -13.63
CA GLY A 35 -9.27 15.29 -13.77
C GLY A 35 -10.74 15.37 -13.37
N GLU A 36 -11.05 16.09 -12.30
CA GLU A 36 -12.42 16.41 -11.93
C GLU A 36 -12.63 17.92 -11.96
N THR A 37 -13.73 18.33 -12.58
CA THR A 37 -14.18 19.71 -12.69
C THR A 37 -15.25 19.98 -11.66
N ILE A 38 -15.34 21.22 -11.18
CA ILE A 38 -16.36 21.70 -10.26
C ILE A 38 -17.76 21.47 -10.87
N VAL A 39 -18.58 20.66 -10.19
CA VAL A 39 -20.00 20.49 -10.51
C VAL A 39 -20.76 21.66 -9.90
N SER A 40 -21.35 22.50 -10.75
CA SER A 40 -22.34 23.50 -10.34
C SER A 40 -23.63 22.76 -9.96
N THR A 41 -24.00 22.80 -8.68
CA THR A 41 -25.32 22.33 -8.23
C THR A 41 -26.38 23.33 -8.69
N GLY A 42 -27.25 22.89 -9.60
CA GLY A 42 -28.47 23.63 -9.97
C GLY A 42 -29.43 23.81 -8.77
N PRO A 43 -30.46 24.67 -8.92
CA PRO A 43 -31.27 25.09 -7.78
C PRO A 43 -32.34 24.06 -7.43
N ALA A 44 -32.44 23.81 -6.12
CA ALA A 44 -33.54 23.18 -5.38
C ALA A 44 -33.86 21.70 -5.65
N GLY A 45 -33.66 20.85 -4.63
CA GLY A 45 -34.33 19.56 -4.55
C GLY A 45 -33.84 18.62 -3.45
N THR A 46 -34.50 18.68 -2.29
CA THR A 46 -34.48 17.75 -1.14
C THR A 46 -33.35 17.88 -0.12
N LYS A 47 -33.73 18.32 1.09
CA LYS A 47 -32.89 18.52 2.27
C LYS A 47 -32.36 17.16 2.75
N ALA A 48 -31.03 17.07 2.90
CA ALA A 48 -30.40 15.98 3.65
C ALA A 48 -30.92 15.96 5.10
N PRO A 49 -31.02 14.78 5.75
CA PRO A 49 -31.38 14.69 7.17
C PRO A 49 -30.35 15.46 8.02
N PRO A 50 -30.76 16.01 9.18
CA PRO A 50 -29.87 16.78 10.04
C PRO A 50 -28.72 15.89 10.52
N THR A 51 -27.50 16.37 10.27
CA THR A 51 -26.27 15.84 10.85
C THR A 51 -26.41 15.78 12.38
N PRO A 52 -26.07 14.67 13.05
CA PRO A 52 -26.01 14.64 14.51
C PRO A 52 -25.11 15.78 15.01
N ALA A 53 -25.56 16.48 16.05
CA ALA A 53 -24.82 17.59 16.63
C ALA A 53 -23.38 17.13 16.96
N ALA A 54 -22.40 17.84 16.42
CA ALA A 54 -21.00 17.62 16.74
C ALA A 54 -20.83 17.76 18.27
N ALA A 55 -20.13 16.80 18.87
CA ALA A 55 -19.69 16.91 20.26
C ALA A 55 -18.91 18.24 20.42
N PRO A 56 -19.10 18.97 21.54
CA PRO A 56 -18.43 20.24 21.74
C PRO A 56 -16.91 20.03 21.69
N ALA A 57 -16.26 20.72 20.76
CA ALA A 57 -14.81 20.77 20.67
C ALA A 57 -14.23 21.24 22.00
N ALA A 58 -13.37 20.43 22.61
CA ALA A 58 -12.51 20.90 23.69
C ALA A 58 -11.69 22.07 23.15
N GLY A 59 -11.67 23.20 23.86
CA GLY A 59 -11.15 24.50 23.41
C GLY A 59 -9.63 24.56 23.23
N GLY A 60 -9.09 23.81 22.28
CA GLY A 60 -7.75 24.01 21.72
C GLY A 60 -7.77 25.10 20.65
N LYS A 61 -6.78 26.00 20.66
CA LYS A 61 -6.50 26.81 19.47
C LYS A 61 -6.05 25.83 18.36
N PRO A 62 -6.58 25.90 17.14
CA PRO A 62 -6.08 25.08 16.04
C PRO A 62 -4.58 25.34 15.90
N LEU A 63 -3.79 24.26 15.95
CA LEU A 63 -2.34 24.33 15.76
C LEU A 63 -2.07 25.02 14.42
N GLN A 64 -1.52 26.24 14.44
CA GLN A 64 -1.08 26.96 13.25
C GLN A 64 0.13 26.23 12.67
N GLY A 65 -0.11 25.24 11.81
CA GLY A 65 0.92 24.69 10.92
C GLY A 65 1.43 25.78 9.97
N PRO A 66 2.62 25.61 9.36
CA PRO A 66 3.09 26.55 8.35
C PRO A 66 2.06 26.69 7.23
N PRO A 67 1.85 27.89 6.65
CA PRO A 67 0.89 28.05 5.58
C PRO A 67 1.42 27.32 4.36
N PHE A 68 0.87 26.13 4.09
CA PHE A 68 1.17 25.38 2.89
C PHE A 68 0.34 25.88 1.70
N GLU A 69 -0.60 26.80 1.93
CA GLU A 69 -1.45 27.42 0.91
C GLU A 69 -0.64 28.05 -0.23
N PRO A 70 0.45 28.82 0.00
CA PRO A 70 1.27 29.35 -1.08
C PRO A 70 1.94 28.25 -1.91
N LEU A 71 2.40 27.17 -1.27
CA LEU A 71 2.98 26.01 -1.97
C LEU A 71 1.93 25.34 -2.84
N VAL A 72 0.78 24.99 -2.27
CA VAL A 72 -0.32 24.32 -3.00
C VAL A 72 -0.81 25.19 -4.16
N ALA A 73 -1.01 26.50 -3.94
CA ALA A 73 -1.40 27.43 -4.97
C ALA A 73 -0.37 27.50 -6.12
N SER A 74 0.93 27.46 -5.81
CA SER A 74 1.99 27.49 -6.81
C SER A 74 2.02 26.27 -7.74
N LEU A 75 1.43 25.15 -7.30
CA LEU A 75 1.37 23.90 -8.06
C LEU A 75 0.15 23.83 -9.00
N VAL A 76 -0.87 24.69 -8.81
CA VAL A 76 -2.10 24.69 -9.62
C VAL A 76 -1.79 25.02 -11.08
N ARG A 77 -2.24 24.16 -11.99
CA ARG A 77 -2.11 24.38 -13.44
C ARG A 77 -3.33 25.12 -13.99
N PRO A 78 -3.19 25.87 -15.10
CA PRO A 78 -4.32 26.49 -15.77
C PRO A 78 -5.39 25.45 -16.15
N PRO A 79 -6.69 25.84 -16.16
CA PRO A 79 -7.77 24.97 -16.59
C PRO A 79 -7.53 24.44 -18.01
N VAL A 80 -7.90 23.17 -18.22
CA VAL A 80 -7.88 22.57 -19.56
C VAL A 80 -9.05 23.11 -20.40
N GLN A 81 -8.85 23.26 -21.71
CA GLN A 81 -9.93 23.62 -22.64
C GLN A 81 -10.99 22.51 -22.66
N ARG A 82 -12.27 22.90 -22.61
CA ARG A 82 -13.42 21.99 -22.65
C ARG A 82 -14.16 22.12 -23.99
N ASP A 83 -14.63 21.01 -24.50
CA ASP A 83 -15.53 20.94 -25.66
C ASP A 83 -16.73 20.06 -25.28
N GLU A 84 -17.81 20.71 -24.88
CA GLU A 84 -19.05 20.04 -24.45
C GLU A 84 -19.77 19.32 -25.61
N THR A 85 -19.42 19.61 -26.87
CA THR A 85 -20.00 18.90 -28.03
C THR A 85 -19.37 17.53 -28.24
N LEU A 86 -18.20 17.28 -27.62
CA LEU A 86 -17.37 16.10 -27.80
C LEU A 86 -16.95 15.83 -29.26
N GLN A 87 -17.05 16.82 -30.15
CA GLN A 87 -16.75 16.65 -31.58
C GLN A 87 -15.29 16.92 -31.93
N ASN A 88 -14.58 17.73 -31.14
CA ASN A 88 -13.17 18.01 -31.40
C ASN A 88 -12.37 16.70 -31.39
N PRO A 89 -11.57 16.41 -32.44
CA PRO A 89 -10.84 15.15 -32.58
C PRO A 89 -9.78 14.90 -31.49
N ARG A 90 -9.46 15.93 -30.69
CA ARG A 90 -8.55 15.88 -29.55
C ARG A 90 -9.23 15.80 -28.19
N THR A 91 -10.57 15.73 -28.14
CA THR A 91 -11.26 15.38 -26.89
C THR A 91 -10.89 13.96 -26.47
N VAL A 92 -10.88 13.71 -25.15
CA VAL A 92 -10.63 12.37 -24.58
C VAL A 92 -11.63 11.37 -25.16
N PHE A 93 -12.90 11.76 -25.31
CA PHE A 93 -13.94 10.91 -25.87
C PHE A 93 -13.62 10.43 -27.30
N GLN A 94 -13.25 11.34 -28.21
CA GLN A 94 -12.91 10.96 -29.59
C GLN A 94 -11.63 10.12 -29.67
N ILE A 95 -10.65 10.37 -28.79
CA ILE A 95 -9.43 9.57 -28.70
C ILE A 95 -9.75 8.14 -28.26
N VAL A 96 -10.58 7.98 -27.21
CA VAL A 96 -11.04 6.67 -26.72
C VAL A 96 -11.80 5.93 -27.82
N LYS A 97 -12.77 6.59 -28.48
CA LYS A 97 -13.55 6.01 -29.59
C LYS A 97 -12.63 5.49 -30.71
N ARG A 98 -11.65 6.30 -31.13
CA ARG A 98 -10.68 5.90 -32.17
C ARG A 98 -9.76 4.77 -31.70
N HIS A 99 -9.31 4.79 -30.44
CA HIS A 99 -8.43 3.75 -29.89
C HIS A 99 -9.11 2.38 -29.90
N PHE A 100 -10.38 2.34 -29.49
CA PHE A 100 -11.16 1.10 -29.35
C PHE A 100 -11.83 0.61 -30.66
N ALA A 101 -11.85 1.43 -31.72
CA ALA A 101 -12.42 1.04 -33.02
C ALA A 101 -11.80 -0.20 -33.66
N ARG A 102 -10.57 -0.58 -33.25
CA ARG A 102 -9.86 -1.75 -33.76
C ARG A 102 -10.37 -3.07 -33.18
N TYR A 103 -11.01 -3.05 -32.01
CA TYR A 103 -11.42 -4.25 -31.27
C TYR A 103 -12.80 -4.71 -31.74
N THR A 104 -12.89 -5.23 -32.97
CA THR A 104 -14.14 -5.80 -33.50
C THR A 104 -14.46 -7.14 -32.84
N PRO A 105 -15.73 -7.60 -32.86
CA PRO A 105 -16.08 -8.93 -32.33
C PRO A 105 -15.25 -10.08 -32.94
N GLU A 106 -14.91 -10.00 -34.22
CA GLU A 106 -14.05 -10.99 -34.91
C GLU A 106 -12.61 -10.95 -34.37
N MET A 107 -12.08 -9.76 -34.10
CA MET A 107 -10.75 -9.63 -33.49
C MET A 107 -10.75 -10.22 -32.07
N VAL A 108 -11.81 -9.96 -31.29
CA VAL A 108 -11.98 -10.49 -29.93
C VAL A 108 -12.04 -12.01 -29.96
N GLU A 109 -12.87 -12.60 -30.82
CA GLU A 109 -12.99 -14.05 -30.97
C GLU A 109 -11.63 -14.68 -31.34
N LYS A 110 -10.96 -14.14 -32.35
CA LYS A 110 -9.63 -14.62 -32.78
C LYS A 110 -8.60 -14.58 -31.65
N THR A 111 -8.64 -13.56 -30.80
CA THR A 111 -7.62 -13.33 -29.76
C THR A 111 -7.90 -14.11 -28.48
N THR A 112 -9.17 -14.17 -28.08
CA THR A 112 -9.59 -14.72 -26.77
C THR A 112 -10.12 -16.15 -26.86
N GLY A 113 -10.51 -16.60 -28.04
CA GLY A 113 -11.25 -17.85 -28.24
C GLY A 113 -12.72 -17.79 -27.79
N CYS A 114 -13.20 -16.65 -27.30
CA CYS A 114 -14.61 -16.47 -26.94
C CYS A 114 -15.46 -16.33 -28.23
N PRO A 115 -16.49 -17.18 -28.44
CA PRO A 115 -17.34 -17.08 -29.61
C PRO A 115 -17.92 -15.68 -29.78
N LYS A 116 -17.91 -15.16 -31.01
CA LYS A 116 -18.39 -13.81 -31.34
C LYS A 116 -19.81 -13.56 -30.82
N GLU A 117 -20.71 -14.52 -31.01
CA GLU A 117 -22.11 -14.41 -30.60
C GLU A 117 -22.23 -14.29 -29.07
N MET A 118 -21.38 -15.01 -28.33
CA MET A 118 -21.35 -14.93 -26.87
C MET A 118 -20.83 -13.56 -26.41
N PHE A 119 -19.77 -13.05 -27.04
CA PHE A 119 -19.24 -11.72 -26.74
C PHE A 119 -20.29 -10.62 -26.96
N VAL A 120 -20.98 -10.65 -28.09
CA VAL A 120 -22.06 -9.68 -28.40
C VAL A 120 -23.20 -9.80 -27.39
N LYS A 121 -23.64 -11.02 -27.07
CA LYS A 121 -24.69 -11.25 -26.07
C LYS A 121 -24.33 -10.66 -24.69
N VAL A 122 -23.09 -10.82 -24.25
CA VAL A 122 -22.62 -10.24 -22.98
C VAL A 122 -22.63 -8.71 -23.05
N ALA A 123 -22.15 -8.12 -24.14
CA ALA A 123 -22.15 -6.67 -24.33
C ALA A 123 -23.58 -6.08 -24.32
N GLU A 124 -24.51 -6.69 -25.06
CA GLU A 124 -25.93 -6.31 -25.06
C GLU A 124 -26.56 -6.44 -23.67
N THR A 125 -26.23 -7.51 -22.93
CA THR A 125 -26.74 -7.71 -21.57
C THR A 125 -26.27 -6.61 -20.62
N ILE A 126 -25.00 -6.20 -20.72
CA ILE A 126 -24.44 -5.11 -19.91
C ILE A 126 -25.11 -3.78 -20.26
N LEU A 127 -25.30 -3.50 -21.55
CA LEU A 127 -25.98 -2.30 -22.03
C LEU A 127 -27.44 -2.25 -21.57
N ALA A 128 -28.19 -3.36 -21.66
CA ALA A 128 -29.57 -3.44 -21.20
C ALA A 128 -29.74 -3.30 -19.68
N ASN A 129 -28.65 -3.49 -18.92
CA ASN A 129 -28.60 -3.34 -17.46
C ASN A 129 -27.73 -2.17 -17.01
N SER A 130 -27.54 -1.18 -17.88
CA SER A 130 -26.86 0.07 -17.54
C SER A 130 -27.62 1.24 -18.17
N GLY A 131 -27.71 2.36 -17.46
CA GLY A 131 -28.45 3.54 -17.90
C GLY A 131 -29.13 4.24 -16.73
N ALA A 132 -30.00 5.22 -16.97
CA ALA A 132 -30.60 6.02 -15.90
C ALA A 132 -31.33 5.18 -14.84
N ASP A 133 -31.98 4.08 -15.24
CA ASP A 133 -32.83 3.26 -14.37
C ASP A 133 -32.22 1.92 -13.94
N ARG A 134 -31.05 1.57 -14.48
CA ARG A 134 -30.40 0.25 -14.25
C ARG A 134 -28.91 0.39 -14.04
N THR A 135 -28.33 -0.56 -13.31
CA THR A 135 -26.91 -0.57 -13.00
C THR A 135 -26.30 -1.96 -13.18
N THR A 136 -25.05 -1.98 -13.63
CA THR A 136 -24.22 -3.18 -13.68
C THR A 136 -23.05 -3.01 -12.72
N SER A 137 -22.70 -4.09 -12.01
CA SER A 137 -21.50 -4.16 -11.17
C SER A 137 -20.53 -5.21 -11.72
N PHE A 138 -19.25 -4.88 -11.72
CA PHE A 138 -18.18 -5.83 -12.05
C PHE A 138 -17.46 -6.25 -10.77
N ALA A 139 -17.50 -7.55 -10.46
CA ALA A 139 -16.73 -8.13 -9.38
C ALA A 139 -15.51 -8.88 -9.92
N TYR A 140 -14.32 -8.56 -9.42
CA TYR A 140 -13.09 -9.22 -9.85
C TYR A 140 -12.09 -9.36 -8.69
N ALA A 141 -11.12 -10.27 -8.83
CA ALA A 141 -10.02 -10.47 -7.89
C ALA A 141 -8.71 -10.78 -8.64
N VAL A 142 -8.00 -11.83 -8.24
CA VAL A 142 -6.64 -12.16 -8.71
C VAL A 142 -6.52 -12.37 -10.23
N ALA A 143 -7.55 -12.93 -10.86
CA ALA A 143 -7.51 -13.31 -12.27
C ALA A 143 -7.26 -12.13 -13.22
N TRP A 144 -7.58 -10.89 -12.81
CA TRP A 144 -7.31 -9.67 -13.60
C TRP A 144 -6.02 -8.97 -13.18
N THR A 145 -5.57 -9.13 -11.93
CA THR A 145 -4.49 -8.31 -11.36
C THR A 145 -3.10 -8.87 -11.65
N GLN A 146 -2.93 -10.19 -11.69
CA GLN A 146 -1.61 -10.85 -11.76
C GLN A 146 -1.11 -11.07 -13.20
N HIS A 147 -1.11 -9.98 -13.98
CA HIS A 147 -0.54 -9.94 -15.33
C HIS A 147 0.36 -8.71 -15.46
N THR A 148 1.32 -8.73 -16.38
CA THR A 148 2.17 -7.57 -16.68
C THR A 148 1.36 -6.34 -17.13
N TYR A 149 0.12 -6.54 -17.57
CA TYR A 149 -0.84 -5.52 -17.98
C TYR A 149 -2.12 -5.49 -17.10
N GLY A 150 -2.09 -6.06 -15.90
CA GLY A 150 -3.27 -6.16 -15.02
C GLY A 150 -3.93 -4.80 -14.72
N VAL A 151 -3.12 -3.75 -14.51
CA VAL A 151 -3.61 -2.37 -14.33
C VAL A 151 -4.44 -1.89 -15.53
N GLN A 152 -4.09 -2.31 -16.75
CA GLN A 152 -4.82 -1.92 -17.96
C GLN A 152 -6.17 -2.65 -18.08
N ILE A 153 -6.25 -3.92 -17.65
CA ILE A 153 -7.51 -4.67 -17.61
C ILE A 153 -8.51 -3.96 -16.69
N ILE A 154 -8.04 -3.60 -15.49
CA ILE A 154 -8.86 -2.91 -14.49
C ILE A 154 -9.22 -1.50 -14.98
N GLY A 155 -8.28 -0.78 -15.58
CA GLY A 155 -8.50 0.53 -16.18
C GLY A 155 -9.56 0.51 -17.28
N ALA A 156 -9.56 -0.53 -18.13
CA ALA A 156 -10.59 -0.71 -19.15
C ALA A 156 -11.97 -0.95 -18.54
N CYS A 157 -12.07 -1.75 -17.47
CA CYS A 157 -13.32 -1.94 -16.74
C CYS A 157 -13.81 -0.63 -16.09
N ALA A 158 -12.92 0.16 -15.50
CA ALA A 158 -13.27 1.45 -14.92
C ALA A 158 -13.78 2.43 -15.98
N LEU A 159 -13.12 2.49 -17.13
CA LEU A 159 -13.56 3.30 -18.28
C LEU A 159 -14.95 2.86 -18.77
N LEU A 160 -15.19 1.55 -18.90
CA LEU A 160 -16.49 1.03 -19.28
C LEU A 160 -17.58 1.44 -18.28
N GLN A 161 -17.33 1.30 -16.98
CA GLN A 161 -18.29 1.69 -15.94
C GLN A 161 -18.57 3.21 -15.92
N LEU A 162 -17.59 4.05 -16.29
CA LEU A 162 -17.80 5.49 -16.48
C LEU A 162 -18.70 5.77 -17.69
N LEU A 163 -18.44 5.13 -18.84
CA LEU A 163 -19.25 5.29 -20.06
C LEU A 163 -20.70 4.82 -19.87
N LEU A 164 -20.90 3.78 -19.06
CA LEU A 164 -22.21 3.23 -18.73
C LEU A 164 -22.96 4.03 -17.64
N GLY A 165 -22.30 5.03 -17.02
CA GLY A 165 -22.89 5.80 -15.92
C GLY A 165 -23.14 4.96 -14.67
N ASN A 166 -22.30 3.96 -14.41
CA ASN A 166 -22.44 3.02 -13.28
C ASN A 166 -21.64 3.42 -12.03
N ILE A 167 -20.69 4.37 -12.13
CA ILE A 167 -19.90 4.78 -10.97
C ILE A 167 -20.73 5.61 -10.00
N GLY A 168 -20.61 5.33 -8.69
CA GLY A 168 -21.27 6.08 -7.62
C GLY A 168 -22.73 5.69 -7.34
N ARG A 169 -23.26 4.68 -8.03
CA ARG A 169 -24.67 4.28 -7.92
C ARG A 169 -24.86 2.97 -7.13
N PRO A 170 -25.99 2.79 -6.42
CA PRO A 170 -26.30 1.53 -5.75
C PRO A 170 -26.33 0.34 -6.71
N GLY A 171 -25.82 -0.82 -6.27
CA GLY A 171 -25.79 -2.05 -7.06
C GLY A 171 -24.82 -2.04 -8.25
N ALA A 172 -23.96 -1.02 -8.35
CA ALA A 172 -23.14 -0.74 -9.52
C ALA A 172 -21.63 -0.80 -9.22
N GLY A 173 -20.84 -0.11 -10.04
CA GLY A 173 -19.42 0.15 -9.79
C GLY A 173 -18.50 -1.03 -10.03
N VAL A 174 -17.28 -0.91 -9.51
CA VAL A 174 -16.24 -1.92 -9.63
C VAL A 174 -15.98 -2.49 -8.24
N MET A 175 -16.46 -3.71 -8.00
CA MET A 175 -16.20 -4.46 -6.78
C MET A 175 -14.88 -5.21 -6.91
N ALA A 176 -13.77 -4.53 -6.62
CA ALA A 176 -12.47 -5.18 -6.46
C ALA A 176 -12.49 -6.01 -5.17
N LEU A 177 -12.69 -7.33 -5.28
CA LEU A 177 -12.76 -8.25 -4.16
C LEU A 177 -11.38 -8.46 -3.56
N ARG A 178 -11.23 -8.05 -2.31
CA ARG A 178 -10.01 -8.20 -1.53
C ARG A 178 -9.88 -9.65 -1.04
N GLY A 179 -8.65 -10.15 -0.98
CA GLY A 179 -8.33 -11.52 -0.56
C GLY A 179 -8.36 -11.70 0.97
N HIS A 180 -7.22 -11.56 1.63
CA HIS A 180 -7.13 -11.73 3.08
C HIS A 180 -8.04 -10.76 3.86
N ALA A 181 -8.51 -11.21 5.03
CA ALA A 181 -9.52 -10.54 5.85
C ALA A 181 -9.24 -9.05 6.12
N SER A 182 -7.96 -8.68 6.28
CA SER A 182 -7.52 -7.31 6.54
C SER A 182 -6.51 -6.78 5.51
N ILE A 183 -6.49 -7.32 4.27
CA ILE A 183 -5.54 -6.84 3.25
C ILE A 183 -5.76 -5.35 2.93
N GLN A 184 -7.02 -4.89 3.01
CA GLN A 184 -7.37 -3.48 2.89
C GLN A 184 -6.70 -2.67 4.02
N GLY A 185 -6.84 -3.12 5.27
CA GLY A 185 -6.22 -2.47 6.43
C GLY A 185 -4.70 -2.43 6.36
N SER A 186 -4.06 -3.52 5.91
CA SER A 186 -2.60 -3.57 5.68
C SER A 186 -2.10 -2.73 4.50
N THR A 187 -3.02 -2.23 3.68
CA THR A 187 -2.75 -1.24 2.62
C THR A 187 -2.96 0.17 3.16
N ASP A 188 -4.01 0.39 3.98
CA ASP A 188 -4.31 1.66 4.64
C ASP A 188 -3.20 2.07 5.64
N VAL A 189 -2.75 1.10 6.44
CA VAL A 189 -1.56 1.16 7.30
C VAL A 189 -0.50 0.29 6.62
N PRO A 190 0.37 0.88 5.79
CA PRO A 190 1.01 0.14 4.72
C PRO A 190 2.07 -0.83 5.25
N THR A 191 1.96 -2.05 4.75
CA THR A 191 3.03 -3.06 4.74
C THR A 191 3.76 -3.10 3.39
N LEU A 192 3.49 -2.11 2.52
CA LEU A 192 4.07 -1.96 1.18
C LEU A 192 5.21 -0.96 1.21
N TYR A 193 6.32 -1.29 0.53
CA TYR A 193 7.55 -0.49 0.58
C TYR A 193 7.43 0.93 0.01
N HIS A 194 6.47 1.19 -0.87
CA HIS A 194 6.35 2.45 -1.61
C HIS A 194 5.35 3.44 -0.98
N SER A 195 4.78 3.10 0.18
CA SER A 195 3.76 3.93 0.83
C SER A 195 4.04 4.10 2.31
N ILE A 196 3.68 5.28 2.82
CA ILE A 196 3.47 5.56 4.25
C ILE A 196 1.96 5.69 4.50
N GLN A 197 1.58 5.77 5.78
CA GLN A 197 0.20 5.74 6.27
C GLN A 197 -0.72 6.70 5.48
N GLY A 198 -1.93 6.23 5.18
CA GLY A 198 -2.92 7.06 4.48
C GLY A 198 -2.62 7.27 2.99
N TYR A 199 -2.02 6.27 2.33
CA TYR A 199 -1.74 6.26 0.88
C TYR A 199 -0.75 7.33 0.39
N MET A 200 0.01 7.95 1.30
CA MET A 200 1.05 8.90 0.90
C MET A 200 2.28 8.13 0.39
N SER A 201 2.99 8.68 -0.60
CA SER A 201 4.19 8.06 -1.17
C SER A 201 5.29 7.94 -0.11
N ALA A 202 6.01 6.81 -0.09
CA ALA A 202 7.22 6.72 0.73
C ALA A 202 8.29 7.72 0.24
N PRO A 203 8.98 8.43 1.16
CA PRO A 203 10.14 9.23 0.80
C PRO A 203 11.20 8.37 0.10
N THR A 204 11.90 8.92 -0.90
CA THR A 204 12.85 8.14 -1.72
C THR A 204 14.05 8.98 -2.10
N ALA A 205 15.23 8.35 -2.15
CA ALA A 205 16.44 8.95 -2.69
C ALA A 205 16.46 9.00 -4.23
N LEU A 206 15.48 8.40 -4.90
CA LEU A 206 15.36 8.40 -6.37
C LEU A 206 14.70 9.67 -6.92
N LYS A 207 14.12 10.49 -6.04
CA LYS A 207 13.52 11.79 -6.35
C LYS A 207 14.17 12.85 -5.45
N LYS A 208 13.95 14.12 -5.76
CA LYS A 208 14.38 15.25 -4.92
C LYS A 208 13.50 15.33 -3.66
N HIS A 209 13.77 14.47 -2.68
CA HIS A 209 13.08 14.42 -1.38
C HIS A 209 14.04 14.75 -0.22
N ASP A 210 15.04 15.60 -0.49
CA ASP A 210 16.07 15.98 0.48
C ASP A 210 15.47 16.70 1.69
N THR A 211 14.53 17.61 1.44
CA THR A 211 13.77 18.33 2.47
C THR A 211 12.30 17.94 2.44
N LEU A 212 11.58 18.21 3.54
CA LEU A 212 10.13 18.04 3.58
C LEU A 212 9.45 18.92 2.52
N GLN A 213 9.97 20.14 2.30
CA GLN A 213 9.44 21.03 1.28
C GLN A 213 9.60 20.47 -0.13
N ASP A 214 10.76 19.87 -0.44
CA ASP A 214 10.98 19.25 -1.75
C ASP A 214 10.05 18.06 -1.97
N TYR A 215 9.85 17.21 -0.94
CA TYR A 215 8.88 16.13 -0.99
C TYR A 215 7.46 16.64 -1.24
N LEU A 216 7.02 17.65 -0.49
CA LEU A 216 5.68 18.21 -0.66
C LEU A 216 5.49 18.85 -2.04
N ALA A 217 6.51 19.53 -2.57
CA ALA A 217 6.46 20.10 -3.91
C ALA A 217 6.38 19.02 -5.00
N GLY A 218 7.02 17.87 -4.79
CA GLY A 218 7.03 16.75 -5.75
C GLY A 218 5.77 15.89 -5.71
N GLU A 219 5.21 15.66 -4.53
CA GLU A 219 4.16 14.65 -4.32
C GLU A 219 2.75 15.24 -4.10
N THR A 220 2.63 16.53 -3.74
CA THR A 220 1.31 17.15 -3.50
C THR A 220 0.52 17.31 -4.80
N LEU A 221 -0.70 16.79 -4.82
CA LEU A 221 -1.67 17.10 -5.86
C LEU A 221 -2.42 18.38 -5.47
N PRO A 222 -2.36 19.46 -6.26
CA PRO A 222 -2.86 20.78 -5.86
C PRO A 222 -4.38 20.95 -6.01
N THR A 223 -5.08 19.93 -6.49
CA THR A 223 -6.52 19.94 -6.74
C THR A 223 -7.21 18.77 -6.03
N GLY A 224 -8.51 18.90 -5.80
CA GLY A 224 -9.28 17.93 -5.04
C GLY A 224 -8.86 17.87 -3.57
N TYR A 225 -9.24 16.79 -2.88
CA TYR A 225 -8.98 16.65 -1.44
C TYR A 225 -7.49 16.48 -1.10
N TRP A 226 -6.70 15.97 -2.07
CA TRP A 226 -5.26 15.78 -1.94
C TRP A 226 -4.45 17.08 -1.86
N ALA A 227 -5.06 18.24 -2.13
CA ALA A 227 -4.47 19.54 -1.82
C ALA A 227 -4.12 19.70 -0.34
N ASN A 228 -4.72 18.88 0.53
CA ASN A 228 -4.42 18.81 1.96
C ASN A 228 -3.24 17.89 2.32
N MET A 229 -2.54 17.27 1.35
CA MET A 229 -1.40 16.38 1.62
C MET A 229 -0.38 16.96 2.62
N PRO A 230 0.02 18.25 2.55
CA PRO A 230 0.93 18.81 3.54
C PRO A 230 0.45 18.67 4.99
N LYS A 231 -0.86 18.77 5.23
CA LYS A 231 -1.45 18.57 6.55
C LYS A 231 -1.31 17.11 6.99
N PHE A 232 -1.63 16.18 6.09
CA PHE A 232 -1.55 14.74 6.36
C PHE A 232 -0.12 14.30 6.70
N VAL A 233 0.87 14.78 5.96
CA VAL A 233 2.29 14.45 6.16
C VAL A 233 2.79 14.98 7.50
N VAL A 234 2.48 16.23 7.85
CA VAL A 234 2.87 16.80 9.14
C VAL A 234 2.19 16.07 10.30
N SER A 235 0.89 15.79 10.19
CA SER A 235 0.16 15.00 11.20
C SER A 235 0.77 13.61 11.38
N TYR A 236 1.13 12.96 10.28
CA TYR A 236 1.82 11.66 10.32
C TYR A 236 3.18 11.74 11.00
N LEU A 237 4.04 12.69 10.62
CA LEU A 237 5.35 12.83 11.25
C LEU A 237 5.25 13.14 12.74
N LYS A 238 4.25 13.93 13.13
CA LYS A 238 3.93 14.18 14.55
C LYS A 238 3.41 12.95 15.28
N SER A 239 2.64 12.07 14.63
CA SER A 239 2.22 10.81 15.27
C SER A 239 3.41 9.85 15.45
N VAL A 240 4.41 9.91 14.57
CA VAL A 240 5.62 9.10 14.67
C VAL A 240 6.59 9.64 15.75
N TYR A 241 6.83 10.95 15.81
CA TYR A 241 7.89 11.54 16.66
C TYR A 241 7.41 12.45 17.80
N GLY A 242 6.09 12.67 17.93
CA GLY A 242 5.49 13.42 19.03
C GLY A 242 6.02 14.85 19.14
N ASP A 243 6.33 15.27 20.36
CA ASP A 243 6.82 16.63 20.65
C ASP A 243 8.18 16.95 20.00
N ALA A 244 8.95 15.92 19.63
CA ALA A 244 10.23 16.11 18.95
C ALA A 244 10.06 16.51 17.47
N ALA A 245 8.87 16.33 16.87
CA ALA A 245 8.56 16.82 15.54
C ALA A 245 8.20 18.33 15.59
N THR A 246 9.22 19.18 15.49
CA THR A 246 9.07 20.64 15.50
C THR A 246 9.18 21.22 14.09
N LYS A 247 8.88 22.52 13.93
CA LYS A 247 9.01 23.14 12.61
C LYS A 247 10.48 23.28 12.19
N GLU A 248 11.36 23.52 13.15
CA GLU A 248 12.79 23.81 12.98
C GLU A 248 13.54 22.59 12.42
N ASN A 249 13.13 21.38 12.81
CA ASN A 249 13.70 20.13 12.30
C ASN A 249 12.83 19.48 11.21
N GLN A 250 11.94 20.25 10.58
CA GLN A 250 11.04 19.76 9.54
C GLN A 250 10.20 18.54 9.99
N PHE A 251 9.74 18.57 11.24
CA PHE A 251 8.95 17.53 11.88
C PHE A 251 9.67 16.16 11.95
N GLY A 252 11.00 16.15 12.06
CA GLY A 252 11.78 14.91 12.10
C GLY A 252 11.96 14.24 10.72
N TRP A 253 11.80 14.99 9.63
CA TRP A 253 11.92 14.49 8.25
C TRP A 253 13.23 13.72 7.98
N ASP A 254 14.33 14.19 8.55
CA ASP A 254 15.65 13.59 8.33
C ASP A 254 15.82 12.25 9.06
N TRP A 255 15.01 11.99 10.09
CA TRP A 255 14.97 10.72 10.80
C TRP A 255 14.14 9.67 10.06
N HIS A 256 13.19 10.10 9.23
CA HIS A 256 12.32 9.19 8.50
C HIS A 256 13.07 8.50 7.36
N PRO A 257 12.96 7.15 7.24
CA PRO A 257 13.66 6.41 6.21
C PRO A 257 13.25 6.84 4.80
N LYS A 258 14.21 6.79 3.88
CA LYS A 258 14.04 7.07 2.45
C LYS A 258 14.41 5.82 1.66
N ILE A 259 13.50 5.31 0.84
CA ILE A 259 13.76 4.10 0.04
C ILE A 259 14.79 4.38 -1.04
N LEU A 260 15.64 3.38 -1.32
CA LEU A 260 16.71 3.46 -2.31
C LEU A 260 16.33 2.81 -3.64
N GLY A 261 15.13 2.24 -3.74
CA GLY A 261 14.78 1.37 -4.85
C GLY A 261 13.45 0.65 -4.75
N ASP A 262 13.26 -0.29 -5.66
CA ASP A 262 12.22 -1.32 -5.63
C ASP A 262 12.55 -2.35 -4.55
N HIS A 263 11.72 -2.36 -3.50
CA HIS A 263 11.77 -3.34 -2.42
C HIS A 263 10.53 -4.25 -2.44
N SER A 264 9.90 -4.44 -3.59
CA SER A 264 8.85 -5.44 -3.79
C SER A 264 9.37 -6.85 -3.56
N HIS A 265 8.47 -7.81 -3.34
CA HIS A 265 8.80 -9.22 -3.08
C HIS A 265 9.86 -9.76 -4.05
N MET A 266 9.60 -9.66 -5.35
CA MET A 266 10.51 -10.23 -6.36
C MET A 266 11.88 -9.55 -6.33
N ALA A 267 11.93 -8.22 -6.27
CA ALA A 267 13.17 -7.46 -6.20
C ALA A 267 13.98 -7.78 -4.93
N MET A 268 13.30 -7.83 -3.78
CA MET A 268 13.87 -8.18 -2.48
C MET A 268 14.46 -9.59 -2.48
N PHE A 269 13.74 -10.60 -2.98
CA PHE A 269 14.23 -11.99 -3.01
C PHE A 269 15.40 -12.18 -3.98
N VAL A 270 15.45 -11.44 -5.09
CA VAL A 270 16.63 -11.40 -5.95
C VAL A 270 17.82 -10.78 -5.20
N ALA A 271 17.63 -9.64 -4.54
CA ALA A 271 18.68 -8.96 -3.77
C ALA A 271 19.18 -9.83 -2.59
N MET A 272 18.26 -10.53 -1.92
CA MET A 272 18.56 -11.51 -0.87
C MET A 272 19.38 -12.68 -1.43
N ASN A 273 18.99 -13.22 -2.59
CA ASN A 273 19.78 -14.26 -3.24
C ASN A 273 21.15 -13.74 -3.72
N ALA A 274 21.34 -12.44 -3.89
CA ALA A 274 22.64 -11.80 -4.15
C ALA A 274 23.42 -11.46 -2.86
N GLY A 275 22.91 -11.81 -1.67
CA GLY A 275 23.57 -11.56 -0.37
C GLY A 275 23.49 -10.10 0.10
N LYS A 276 22.58 -9.30 -0.46
CA LYS A 276 22.38 -7.88 -0.11
C LYS A 276 21.41 -7.67 1.04
N VAL A 277 20.56 -8.65 1.32
CA VAL A 277 19.65 -8.66 2.48
C VAL A 277 20.24 -9.58 3.53
N LYS A 278 20.41 -9.07 4.75
CA LYS A 278 21.04 -9.80 5.86
C LYS A 278 20.03 -10.50 6.75
N GLY A 279 18.87 -9.88 6.94
CA GLY A 279 17.82 -10.43 7.77
C GLY A 279 16.43 -10.12 7.24
N MET A 280 15.45 -10.88 7.71
CA MET A 280 14.05 -10.72 7.33
C MET A 280 13.14 -11.02 8.52
N PHE A 281 12.12 -10.17 8.70
CA PHE A 281 10.90 -10.52 9.45
C PHE A 281 9.87 -11.07 8.47
N CYS A 282 9.44 -12.31 8.68
CA CYS A 282 8.40 -12.97 7.91
C CYS A 282 7.20 -13.23 8.83
N VAL A 283 6.23 -12.31 8.80
CA VAL A 283 5.09 -12.32 9.74
C VAL A 283 3.81 -12.64 8.98
N GLY A 284 3.16 -13.76 9.34
CA GLY A 284 1.92 -14.23 8.71
C GLY A 284 2.06 -14.47 7.20
N GLN A 285 3.25 -14.83 6.73
CA GLN A 285 3.57 -15.06 5.32
C GLN A 285 4.41 -16.33 5.15
N ASN A 286 4.32 -16.95 3.97
CA ASN A 286 5.02 -18.18 3.65
C ASN A 286 5.69 -18.15 2.27
N PRO A 287 6.71 -17.29 2.06
CA PRO A 287 7.39 -17.14 0.77
C PRO A 287 8.03 -18.43 0.23
N ALA A 288 8.42 -19.38 1.09
CA ALA A 288 9.05 -20.63 0.67
C ALA A 288 8.18 -21.54 -0.22
N THR A 289 6.89 -21.23 -0.39
CA THR A 289 5.93 -21.95 -1.26
C THR A 289 5.42 -21.12 -2.44
N SER A 290 5.76 -19.83 -2.52
CA SER A 290 5.12 -18.89 -3.45
C SER A 290 5.96 -18.60 -4.71
N LEU A 291 5.35 -17.93 -5.70
CA LEU A 291 5.91 -17.42 -6.96
C LEU A 291 6.99 -18.31 -7.61
N ASN A 292 8.26 -18.11 -7.23
CA ASN A 292 9.40 -18.95 -7.61
C ASN A 292 10.04 -19.57 -6.37
N ALA A 293 9.35 -20.56 -5.81
CA ALA A 293 9.68 -21.13 -4.51
C ALA A 293 11.12 -21.67 -4.40
N LYS A 294 11.71 -22.16 -5.50
CA LYS A 294 13.11 -22.61 -5.53
C LYS A 294 14.08 -21.43 -5.36
N LEU A 295 13.83 -20.31 -6.04
CA LEU A 295 14.61 -19.09 -5.88
C LEU A 295 14.46 -18.55 -4.46
N ASP A 296 13.23 -18.49 -3.95
CA ASP A 296 12.96 -17.91 -2.63
C ASP A 296 13.63 -18.74 -1.52
N ARG A 297 13.55 -20.07 -1.58
CA ARG A 297 14.32 -20.95 -0.68
C ARG A 297 15.84 -20.84 -0.86
N SER A 298 16.33 -20.53 -2.07
CA SER A 298 17.75 -20.22 -2.29
C SER A 298 18.16 -18.91 -1.60
N ALA A 299 17.31 -17.90 -1.67
CA ALA A 299 17.55 -16.61 -1.04
C ALA A 299 17.53 -16.72 0.50
N LEU A 300 16.53 -17.41 1.07
CA LEU A 300 16.41 -17.60 2.52
C LEU A 300 17.66 -18.24 3.13
N ARG A 301 18.33 -19.16 2.42
CA ARG A 301 19.59 -19.80 2.85
C ARG A 301 20.79 -18.85 2.95
N LYS A 302 20.68 -17.65 2.38
CA LYS A 302 21.74 -16.63 2.36
C LYS A 302 21.55 -15.53 3.40
N LEU A 303 20.43 -15.55 4.12
CA LEU A 303 20.22 -14.67 5.26
C LEU A 303 21.18 -15.06 6.40
N GLU A 304 21.58 -14.06 7.18
CA GLU A 304 22.26 -14.24 8.46
C GLU A 304 21.23 -14.67 9.53
N TRP A 305 20.06 -14.02 9.53
CA TRP A 305 18.96 -14.36 10.43
C TRP A 305 17.59 -14.24 9.76
N LEU A 306 16.62 -15.01 10.23
CA LEU A 306 15.22 -15.00 9.80
C LEU A 306 14.32 -15.10 11.03
N VAL A 307 13.45 -14.13 11.22
CA VAL A 307 12.38 -14.20 12.23
C VAL A 307 11.09 -14.58 11.51
N VAL A 308 10.52 -15.74 11.84
CA VAL A 308 9.21 -16.16 11.39
C VAL A 308 8.23 -16.02 12.54
N LYS A 309 7.19 -15.22 12.37
CA LYS A 309 6.10 -15.10 13.34
C LYS A 309 4.81 -15.57 12.69
N ASP A 310 4.29 -16.68 13.17
CA ASP A 310 3.17 -17.37 12.54
C ASP A 310 2.42 -18.21 13.58
N ASN A 311 1.18 -18.58 13.26
CA ASN A 311 0.34 -19.43 14.10
C ASN A 311 0.61 -20.92 13.85
N TRP A 312 1.26 -21.27 12.74
CA TRP A 312 1.71 -22.62 12.46
C TRP A 312 3.16 -22.66 11.97
N LEU A 313 3.84 -23.79 12.20
CA LEU A 313 5.14 -24.01 11.59
C LEU A 313 4.98 -24.09 10.07
N THR A 314 5.55 -23.11 9.37
CA THR A 314 5.47 -23.00 7.90
C THR A 314 6.69 -23.63 7.20
N GLU A 315 6.56 -23.84 5.89
CA GLU A 315 7.70 -24.19 5.04
C GLU A 315 8.79 -23.12 5.08
N THR A 316 8.42 -21.85 5.31
CA THR A 316 9.39 -20.76 5.51
C THR A 316 10.14 -20.89 6.83
N ALA A 317 9.49 -21.29 7.93
CA ALA A 317 10.17 -21.56 9.20
C ALA A 317 11.10 -22.78 9.14
N THR A 318 10.76 -23.76 8.28
CA THR A 318 11.42 -25.07 8.25
C THR A 318 12.22 -25.34 6.98
N PHE A 319 12.45 -24.32 6.14
CA PHE A 319 13.09 -24.48 4.82
C PHE A 319 14.46 -25.16 4.89
N TRP A 320 15.22 -24.92 5.96
CA TRP A 320 16.56 -25.47 6.18
C TRP A 320 16.58 -26.99 6.41
N LYS A 321 15.43 -27.58 6.77
CA LYS A 321 15.26 -29.02 7.02
C LYS A 321 14.32 -29.68 6.01
N ASN A 322 13.20 -29.05 5.71
CA ASN A 322 12.07 -29.68 5.04
C ASN A 322 11.94 -29.33 3.54
N ALA A 323 12.76 -28.40 3.04
CA ALA A 323 12.72 -28.02 1.63
C ALA A 323 12.95 -29.23 0.70
N PRO A 324 12.32 -29.27 -0.48
CA PRO A 324 12.53 -30.33 -1.46
C PRO A 324 14.00 -30.55 -1.82
N GLU A 325 14.78 -29.48 -1.93
CA GLU A 325 16.22 -29.53 -2.24
C GLU A 325 17.03 -30.19 -1.12
N VAL A 326 16.61 -30.04 0.15
CA VAL A 326 17.23 -30.70 1.30
C VAL A 326 16.84 -32.18 1.33
N LYS A 327 15.55 -32.49 1.16
CA LYS A 327 15.05 -33.88 1.13
C LYS A 327 15.67 -34.71 0.00
N LYS A 328 15.97 -34.10 -1.14
CA LYS A 328 16.66 -34.74 -2.27
C LYS A 328 18.18 -34.85 -2.10
N GLY A 329 18.76 -34.26 -1.06
CA GLY A 329 20.21 -34.25 -0.84
C GLY A 329 20.99 -33.25 -1.72
N GLU A 330 20.31 -32.41 -2.50
CA GLU A 330 20.93 -31.34 -3.31
C GLU A 330 21.56 -30.26 -2.42
N VAL A 331 21.03 -30.09 -1.21
CA VAL A 331 21.48 -29.11 -0.23
C VAL A 331 21.62 -29.77 1.13
N LYS A 332 22.82 -29.69 1.72
CA LYS A 332 23.05 -30.19 3.09
C LYS A 332 22.62 -29.14 4.10
N THR A 333 21.82 -29.52 5.09
CA THR A 333 21.41 -28.64 6.20
C THR A 333 22.61 -27.97 6.88
N ALA A 334 23.72 -28.70 7.08
CA ALA A 334 24.95 -28.17 7.68
C ALA A 334 25.59 -27.00 6.91
N ASN A 335 25.23 -26.79 5.64
CA ASN A 335 25.73 -25.68 4.82
C ASN A 335 24.84 -24.43 4.91
N ILE A 336 23.68 -24.51 5.57
CA ILE A 336 22.75 -23.40 5.73
C ILE A 336 23.09 -22.68 7.03
N LYS A 337 23.55 -21.43 6.94
CA LYS A 337 24.03 -20.64 8.09
C LYS A 337 22.98 -19.71 8.69
N THR A 338 21.81 -19.63 8.08
CA THR A 338 20.73 -18.75 8.53
C THR A 338 20.24 -19.17 9.91
N GLU A 339 20.34 -18.27 10.89
CA GLU A 339 19.73 -18.44 12.19
C GLU A 339 18.23 -18.18 12.09
N VAL A 340 17.39 -19.14 12.51
CA VAL A 340 15.93 -19.02 12.39
C VAL A 340 15.29 -18.93 13.76
N PHE A 341 14.59 -17.83 14.00
CA PHE A 341 13.74 -17.61 15.16
C PHE A 341 12.30 -17.85 14.77
N TYR A 342 11.65 -18.86 15.35
CA TYR A 342 10.20 -19.05 15.20
C TYR A 342 9.48 -18.55 16.44
N LEU A 343 8.56 -17.61 16.26
CA LEU A 343 7.79 -16.97 17.32
C LEU A 343 6.30 -17.30 17.13
N PRO A 344 5.68 -18.06 18.06
CA PRO A 344 4.29 -18.45 17.91
C PRO A 344 3.35 -17.24 18.09
N ALA A 345 2.47 -17.05 17.10
CA ALA A 345 1.52 -15.94 17.07
C ALA A 345 0.15 -16.32 17.64
N THR A 346 -0.56 -15.32 18.18
CA THR A 346 -1.99 -15.44 18.52
C THR A 346 -2.86 -15.56 17.28
N GLN A 347 -4.03 -16.17 17.45
CA GLN A 347 -5.13 -16.14 16.47
C GLN A 347 -6.05 -14.93 16.69
N VAL A 348 -6.93 -14.67 15.71
CA VAL A 348 -7.90 -13.56 15.77
C VAL A 348 -8.80 -13.60 17.01
N ALA A 349 -9.18 -14.80 17.48
CA ALA A 349 -10.03 -14.96 18.66
C ALA A 349 -9.30 -14.72 19.99
N GLU A 350 -7.99 -14.53 19.97
CA GLU A 350 -7.13 -14.47 21.17
C GLU A 350 -6.64 -13.06 21.48
N VAL A 351 -7.01 -12.09 20.65
CA VAL A 351 -6.55 -10.69 20.75
C VAL A 351 -7.71 -9.74 20.45
N ASP A 352 -7.73 -8.58 21.11
CA ASP A 352 -8.59 -7.47 20.71
C ASP A 352 -8.02 -6.80 19.46
N GLY A 353 -8.87 -6.35 18.55
CA GLY A 353 -8.35 -5.87 17.27
C GLY A 353 -9.37 -5.21 16.37
N THR A 354 -8.86 -4.67 15.28
CA THR A 354 -9.69 -4.21 14.17
C THR A 354 -9.23 -4.85 12.86
N PHE A 355 -10.18 -5.07 11.96
CA PHE A 355 -9.86 -5.38 10.57
C PHE A 355 -10.70 -4.54 9.63
N THR A 356 -10.12 -4.23 8.46
CA THR A 356 -10.81 -3.48 7.42
C THR A 356 -11.18 -4.43 6.29
N ASN A 357 -12.49 -4.58 6.03
CA ASN A 357 -12.97 -5.50 4.99
C ASN A 357 -12.92 -4.88 3.57
N THR A 358 -13.34 -5.64 2.56
CA THR A 358 -13.38 -5.19 1.14
C THR A 358 -14.22 -3.93 0.90
N GLN A 359 -15.21 -3.67 1.76
CA GLN A 359 -16.10 -2.51 1.70
C GLN A 359 -15.57 -1.31 2.50
N ARG A 360 -14.35 -1.41 3.04
CA ARG A 360 -13.70 -0.41 3.90
C ARG A 360 -14.35 -0.25 5.27
N LEU A 361 -15.12 -1.23 5.72
CA LEU A 361 -15.67 -1.24 7.07
C LEU A 361 -14.56 -1.64 8.06
N LEU A 362 -14.21 -0.70 8.94
CA LEU A 362 -13.35 -0.95 10.09
C LEU A 362 -14.20 -1.58 11.20
N GLN A 363 -13.94 -2.84 11.51
CA GLN A 363 -14.72 -3.61 12.45
C GLN A 363 -13.87 -3.99 13.65
N PHE A 364 -14.30 -3.62 14.85
CA PHE A 364 -13.67 -4.04 16.08
C PHE A 364 -14.14 -5.46 16.45
N HIS A 365 -13.22 -6.28 16.97
CA HIS A 365 -13.54 -7.55 17.60
C HIS A 365 -12.86 -7.65 18.96
N HIS A 366 -13.50 -8.40 19.85
CA HIS A 366 -13.01 -8.64 21.19
C HIS A 366 -12.30 -10.00 21.28
N LYS A 367 -11.31 -10.07 22.16
CA LYS A 367 -10.72 -11.32 22.61
C LYS A 367 -11.80 -12.25 23.17
N ALA A 368 -11.82 -13.48 22.69
CA ALA A 368 -12.76 -14.53 23.08
C ALA A 368 -12.10 -15.68 23.87
N ALA A 369 -10.79 -15.87 23.74
CA ALA A 369 -10.03 -16.89 24.46
C ALA A 369 -8.61 -16.42 24.81
N GLU A 370 -7.97 -17.07 25.79
CA GLU A 370 -6.52 -16.91 26.00
C GLU A 370 -5.76 -17.73 24.96
N ALA A 371 -4.60 -17.22 24.54
CA ALA A 371 -3.73 -17.90 23.61
C ALA A 371 -3.07 -19.13 24.25
N PRO A 372 -2.83 -20.22 23.49
CA PRO A 372 -2.19 -21.40 24.03
C PRO A 372 -0.70 -21.19 24.29
N GLY A 373 -0.20 -21.75 25.40
CA GLY A 373 1.22 -21.74 25.73
C GLY A 373 1.83 -20.33 25.74
N ASP A 374 2.93 -20.16 25.01
CA ASP A 374 3.66 -18.88 24.92
C ASP A 374 3.33 -18.06 23.66
N CYS A 375 2.19 -18.31 23.02
CA CYS A 375 1.72 -17.46 21.93
C CYS A 375 1.59 -16.00 22.39
N ARG A 376 2.06 -15.06 21.57
CA ARG A 376 1.95 -13.60 21.81
C ARG A 376 1.45 -12.87 20.58
N SER A 377 0.74 -11.77 20.80
CA SER A 377 0.20 -10.98 19.69
C SER A 377 1.29 -10.36 18.83
N ASP A 378 0.96 -10.02 17.58
CA ASP A 378 1.88 -9.25 16.74
C ASP A 378 2.17 -7.88 17.35
N THR A 379 1.14 -7.27 17.94
CA THR A 379 1.26 -5.97 18.63
C THR A 379 2.21 -6.05 19.82
N TRP A 380 2.13 -7.10 20.65
CA TRP A 380 3.07 -7.38 21.73
C TRP A 380 4.51 -7.45 21.23
N PHE A 381 4.73 -8.24 20.17
CA PHE A 381 6.07 -8.47 19.65
C PHE A 381 6.73 -7.17 19.18
N TYR A 382 6.03 -6.38 18.36
CA TYR A 382 6.57 -5.13 17.86
C TYR A 382 6.69 -4.08 18.96
N TYR A 383 5.74 -4.02 19.89
CA TYR A 383 5.81 -3.12 21.04
C TYR A 383 7.04 -3.40 21.92
N ASP A 384 7.27 -4.66 22.30
CA ASP A 384 8.44 -5.05 23.09
C ASP A 384 9.75 -4.83 22.32
N LEU A 385 9.78 -5.18 21.02
CA LEU A 385 10.93 -4.91 20.15
C LEU A 385 11.25 -3.41 20.11
N GLY A 386 10.25 -2.55 19.95
CA GLY A 386 10.43 -1.10 19.97
C GLY A 386 11.01 -0.61 21.30
N LYS A 387 10.50 -1.09 22.45
CA LYS A 387 11.06 -0.74 23.77
C LYS A 387 12.53 -1.14 23.89
N ARG A 388 12.89 -2.33 23.41
CA ARG A 388 14.29 -2.81 23.41
C ARG A 388 15.17 -1.96 22.52
N LEU A 389 14.71 -1.59 21.32
CA LEU A 389 15.45 -0.72 20.42
C LEU A 389 15.64 0.68 21.02
N LYS A 390 14.58 1.29 21.59
CA LYS A 390 14.70 2.57 22.31
C LYS A 390 15.73 2.50 23.44
N LYS A 391 15.72 1.41 24.22
CA LYS A 391 16.71 1.19 25.29
C LYS A 391 18.12 1.02 24.75
N LEU A 392 18.29 0.26 23.66
CA LEU A 392 19.58 0.02 23.02
C LEU A 392 20.21 1.32 22.50
N TYR A 393 19.41 2.19 21.90
CA TYR A 393 19.85 3.45 21.31
C TYR A 393 19.80 4.66 22.24
N ALA A 394 19.34 4.50 23.49
CA ALA A 394 19.12 5.60 24.42
C ALA A 394 20.36 6.48 24.65
N GLN A 395 21.55 5.89 24.61
CA GLN A 395 22.84 6.57 24.80
C GLN A 395 23.62 6.77 23.49
N SER A 396 23.01 6.50 22.33
CA SER A 396 23.68 6.70 21.06
C SER A 396 23.83 8.20 20.73
N THR A 397 25.03 8.56 20.28
CA THR A 397 25.39 9.89 19.79
C THR A 397 25.37 9.97 18.26
N ALA A 398 25.08 8.87 17.56
CA ALA A 398 25.04 8.86 16.10
C ALA A 398 23.74 9.50 15.59
N SER A 399 23.86 10.46 14.66
CA SER A 399 22.71 11.18 14.07
C SER A 399 21.65 10.25 13.45
N ARG A 400 22.07 9.11 12.87
CA ARG A 400 21.15 8.13 12.27
C ARG A 400 20.24 7.43 13.30
N ASP A 401 20.60 7.46 14.58
CA ASP A 401 19.87 6.78 15.65
C ASP A 401 18.83 7.71 16.34
N GLU A 402 18.80 9.00 15.98
CA GLU A 402 17.87 10.00 16.54
C GLU A 402 16.41 9.59 16.39
N GLY A 403 16.04 9.01 15.25
CA GLY A 403 14.68 8.53 15.00
C GLY A 403 14.20 7.58 16.10
N PHE A 404 15.01 6.59 16.49
CA PHE A 404 14.64 5.63 17.53
C PHE A 404 14.42 6.29 18.90
N LYS A 405 15.21 7.30 19.24
CA LYS A 405 15.08 8.01 20.52
C LYS A 405 13.77 8.78 20.60
N HIS A 406 13.34 9.36 19.47
CA HIS A 406 12.19 10.23 19.38
C HIS A 406 10.87 9.54 18.98
N LEU A 407 10.86 8.24 18.67
CA LEU A 407 9.62 7.50 18.39
C LEU A 407 8.61 7.63 19.53
N VAL A 408 7.36 8.00 19.24
CA VAL A 408 6.24 7.88 20.19
C VAL A 408 6.02 6.39 20.47
N TRP A 409 6.09 5.99 21.75
CA TRP A 409 6.00 4.58 22.12
C TRP A 409 5.18 4.34 23.40
N ASP A 410 4.26 5.26 23.71
CA ASP A 410 3.49 5.29 24.96
C ASP A 410 2.17 4.51 24.86
N TYR A 411 2.26 3.28 24.37
CA TYR A 411 1.13 2.40 24.12
C TYR A 411 0.82 1.43 25.26
N GLU A 412 1.29 1.73 26.48
CA GLU A 412 1.05 0.87 27.65
C GLU A 412 -0.44 0.65 27.90
N HIS A 413 -0.81 -0.59 28.18
CA HIS A 413 -2.20 -0.97 28.39
C HIS A 413 -2.78 -0.35 29.68
N GLU A 414 -4.02 0.14 29.61
CA GLU A 414 -4.69 0.72 30.80
C GLU A 414 -5.02 -0.37 31.84
N ASN A 415 -5.47 -1.54 31.38
CA ASN A 415 -5.65 -2.73 32.22
C ASN A 415 -4.31 -3.24 32.77
N GLU A 416 -4.21 -3.36 34.09
CA GLU A 416 -2.99 -3.79 34.78
C GLU A 416 -2.57 -5.23 34.45
N ASN A 417 -3.52 -6.15 34.26
CA ASN A 417 -3.21 -7.55 33.96
C ASN A 417 -2.60 -7.70 32.56
N GLU A 418 -3.16 -7.02 31.56
CA GLU A 418 -2.61 -7.02 30.20
C GLU A 418 -1.25 -6.31 30.15
N ARG A 419 -1.09 -5.21 30.90
CA ARG A 419 0.21 -4.54 31.06
C ARG A 419 1.27 -5.44 31.69
N LYS A 420 0.91 -6.26 32.69
CA LYS A 420 1.82 -7.27 33.29
C LYS A 420 2.25 -8.35 32.29
N LYS A 421 1.38 -8.70 31.33
CA LYS A 421 1.72 -9.59 30.20
C LYS A 421 2.58 -8.90 29.13
N GLY A 422 2.69 -7.57 29.18
CA GLY A 422 3.41 -6.74 28.21
C GLY A 422 2.61 -6.41 26.96
N GLU A 423 1.32 -6.75 26.90
CA GLU A 423 0.45 -6.39 25.77
C GLU A 423 0.22 -4.87 25.77
N PRO A 424 0.32 -4.19 24.62
CA PRO A 424 -0.02 -2.77 24.49
C PRO A 424 -1.53 -2.54 24.29
N SER A 425 -2.02 -1.34 24.57
CA SER A 425 -3.41 -0.95 24.28
C SER A 425 -3.61 -0.76 22.78
N VAL A 426 -4.35 -1.69 22.17
CA VAL A 426 -4.78 -1.60 20.76
C VAL A 426 -5.62 -0.34 20.53
N LEU A 427 -6.38 0.12 21.53
CA LEU A 427 -7.15 1.36 21.43
C LEU A 427 -6.26 2.59 21.37
N LYS A 428 -5.16 2.64 22.13
CA LYS A 428 -4.18 3.74 22.03
C LYS A 428 -3.49 3.75 20.66
N VAL A 429 -3.10 2.57 20.15
CA VAL A 429 -2.52 2.45 18.81
C VAL A 429 -3.54 2.92 17.75
N LEU A 430 -4.78 2.48 17.84
CA LEU A 430 -5.85 2.88 16.93
C LEU A 430 -6.11 4.40 17.00
N LYS A 431 -6.11 4.98 18.20
CA LYS A 431 -6.25 6.42 18.40
C LYS A 431 -5.12 7.20 17.72
N GLU A 432 -3.88 6.74 17.87
CA GLU A 432 -2.72 7.37 17.22
C GLU A 432 -2.84 7.33 15.68
N LEU A 433 -3.27 6.18 15.13
CA LEU A 433 -3.46 6.00 13.68
C LEU A 433 -4.58 6.88 13.11
N ASN A 434 -5.64 7.15 13.88
CA ASN A 434 -6.77 7.99 13.45
C ASN A 434 -6.57 9.48 13.77
N GLY A 435 -5.53 9.81 14.53
CA GLY A 435 -5.22 11.17 14.94
C GLY A 435 -6.06 11.68 16.11
N PHE A 436 -5.75 12.89 16.54
CA PHE A 436 -6.42 13.58 17.64
C PHE A 436 -7.28 14.71 17.07
N PHE A 437 -8.52 14.81 17.55
CA PHE A 437 -9.30 16.04 17.36
C PHE A 437 -8.78 17.05 18.37
N THR A 438 -7.96 18.00 17.90
CA THR A 438 -7.34 19.06 18.73
C THR A 438 -7.91 20.42 18.40
#